data_AF-A0A9P9R322-F1
#
_entry.id   AF-A0A9P9R322-F1
#
_cell.length_a   1.000
_cell.length_b   1.000
_cell.length_c   1.000
_cell.angle_alpha   90.00
_cell.angle_beta   90.00
_cell.angle_gamma   90.00
#
_symmetry.space_group_name_H-M   'P 1'
#
loop_
_entity.id
_entity.type
_entity.pdbx_description
1 polymer ?
#
loop_
_entity_poly.entity_id
_entity_poly.type
_entity_poly.pdbx_seq_one_letter_code
_entity_poly.pdbx_strand_id
1 'polypeptide(L)'
;MDVAKLPSPPQAADQRRMPRCGEQKPSCANCIKHRVSCTYKKSTAFDEVPKDKGVQTDLPNIVEPPQIKHELLTPVIDTTSAFSPFSLLDMELLHHWNHYTYMSSSPDIGIGTLMRQYPPELGFRYPFLLRALLALSALHLANLHGDKKEHYAAYAAKLHRLAVRDAPPLSTITTENCTAFQLYETMNCFYSLSPSRQDDDANTGDSLPSQHFMALQRLSAVIYAASGALYNSAVSPLLTYGDERHFMLIAAVDGRTQCKEFDGLWWIISEEDTDPVKLQTYSDTIGIFQATWVVVNNSLPGKIESTDLLLGLYNLPVEYVALLKENDQVALVIFAYASVALQAV
;
A
#
# COMPACT_ATOMS: atom_id res chain seq x y z
N MET A 1 59.64 36.68 14.30
CA MET A 1 59.41 37.94 13.59
C MET A 1 60.19 37.85 12.30
N ASP A 2 59.53 37.70 11.16
CA ASP A 2 60.04 38.20 9.90
C ASP A 2 58.89 38.29 8.90
N VAL A 3 58.69 39.50 8.40
CA VAL A 3 57.60 39.92 7.51
C VAL A 3 58.15 39.89 6.10
N ALA A 4 57.68 38.96 5.27
CA ALA A 4 58.03 38.90 3.85
C ALA A 4 56.98 39.63 3.00
N LYS A 5 57.46 40.64 2.27
CA LYS A 5 56.75 41.50 1.32
C LYS A 5 56.12 40.73 0.15
N LEU A 6 54.92 41.17 -0.25
CA LEU A 6 54.26 40.88 -1.53
C LEU A 6 55.06 41.40 -2.73
N PRO A 7 54.96 40.73 -3.89
CA PRO A 7 55.03 41.38 -5.20
C PRO A 7 53.67 41.35 -5.95
N SER A 8 53.49 42.42 -6.73
CA SER A 8 52.35 42.86 -7.54
C SER A 8 51.99 41.94 -8.74
N PRO A 9 50.81 42.13 -9.37
CA PRO A 9 50.25 41.18 -10.33
C PRO A 9 50.90 41.28 -11.72
N PRO A 10 50.99 40.17 -12.47
CA PRO A 10 51.41 40.21 -13.86
C PRO A 10 50.28 40.73 -14.76
N GLN A 11 50.73 41.52 -15.73
CA GLN A 11 50.00 42.26 -16.74
C GLN A 11 49.26 41.36 -17.74
N ALA A 12 48.29 41.99 -18.41
CA ALA A 12 47.44 41.46 -19.46
C ALA A 12 48.21 40.66 -20.53
N ALA A 13 47.72 39.45 -20.80
CA ALA A 13 48.11 38.65 -21.95
C ALA A 13 46.86 38.27 -22.76
N ASP A 14 46.73 38.96 -23.90
CA ASP A 14 46.45 38.40 -25.22
C ASP A 14 45.17 37.55 -25.40
N GLN A 15 44.19 38.16 -26.10
CA GLN A 15 42.97 37.53 -26.60
C GLN A 15 43.30 36.45 -27.63
N ARG A 16 43.69 35.27 -27.16
CA ARG A 16 43.77 34.07 -27.99
C ARG A 16 42.36 33.66 -28.39
N ARG A 17 42.11 33.60 -29.71
CA ARG A 17 40.87 33.14 -30.35
C ARG A 17 40.39 31.84 -29.70
N MET A 18 39.36 31.94 -28.86
CA MET A 18 38.69 30.78 -28.29
C MET A 18 38.01 29.98 -29.42
N PRO A 19 38.23 28.65 -29.51
CA PRO A 19 37.46 27.79 -30.40
C PRO A 19 35.97 27.98 -30.15
N ARG A 20 35.15 28.01 -31.22
CA ARG A 20 33.70 28.13 -31.10
C ARG A 20 33.18 27.07 -30.12
N CYS A 21 32.41 27.50 -29.12
CA CYS A 21 31.77 26.60 -28.17
C CYS A 21 30.69 25.78 -28.90
N GLY A 22 30.62 24.46 -28.64
CA GLY A 22 29.58 23.61 -29.22
C GLY A 22 28.23 23.68 -28.49
N GLU A 23 28.16 24.44 -27.40
CA GLU A 23 26.97 24.75 -26.57
C GLU A 23 26.14 23.53 -26.08
N GLN A 24 26.67 22.31 -26.17
CA GLN A 24 25.98 21.12 -25.66
C GLN A 24 25.88 21.15 -24.13
N LYS A 25 24.67 20.97 -23.59
CA LYS A 25 24.43 20.89 -22.14
C LYS A 25 24.53 19.43 -21.67
N PRO A 26 25.03 19.14 -20.44
CA PRO A 26 25.45 20.08 -19.40
C PRO A 26 26.89 20.62 -19.56
N SER A 27 27.69 20.11 -20.51
CA SER A 27 29.04 20.61 -20.80
C SER A 27 29.41 20.39 -22.27
N CYS A 28 29.99 21.40 -22.93
CA CYS A 28 30.34 21.29 -24.34
C CYS A 28 31.57 20.38 -24.55
N ALA A 29 31.68 19.78 -25.74
CA ALA A 29 32.76 18.84 -26.06
C ALA A 29 34.17 19.43 -25.87
N ASN A 30 34.34 20.73 -26.13
CA ASN A 30 35.62 21.41 -25.92
C ASN A 30 35.96 21.57 -24.42
N CYS A 31 35.01 21.94 -23.56
CA CYS A 31 35.25 22.02 -22.11
C CYS A 31 35.55 20.64 -21.51
N ILE A 32 34.89 19.58 -21.98
CA ILE A 32 35.18 18.19 -21.60
C ILE A 32 36.59 17.80 -22.02
N LYS A 33 36.97 18.06 -23.28
CA LYS A 33 38.30 17.75 -23.82
C LYS A 33 39.42 18.45 -23.04
N HIS A 34 39.20 19.70 -22.65
CA HIS A 34 40.17 20.49 -21.90
C HIS A 34 40.06 20.35 -20.37
N ARG A 35 39.13 19.52 -19.87
CA ARG A 35 38.88 19.27 -18.44
C ARG A 35 38.69 20.55 -17.62
N VAL A 36 37.99 21.53 -18.19
CA VAL A 36 37.66 22.80 -17.53
C VAL A 36 36.17 22.86 -17.25
N SER A 37 35.79 23.56 -16.18
CA SER A 37 34.38 23.78 -15.83
C SER A 37 33.64 24.53 -16.93
N CYS A 38 32.54 23.95 -17.43
CA CYS A 38 31.72 24.55 -18.47
C CYS A 38 30.62 25.41 -17.82
N THR A 39 30.84 26.73 -17.76
CA THR A 39 29.87 27.66 -17.16
C THR A 39 29.00 28.30 -18.24
N TYR A 40 27.73 27.91 -18.28
CA TYR A 40 26.72 28.61 -19.09
C TYR A 40 26.20 29.81 -18.31
N LYS A 41 26.29 31.02 -18.89
CA LYS A 41 25.62 32.19 -18.32
C LYS A 41 24.11 31.94 -18.35
N LYS A 42 23.46 31.93 -17.19
CA LYS A 42 22.00 32.01 -17.10
C LYS A 42 21.61 33.39 -17.62
N SER A 43 20.94 33.45 -18.77
CA SER A 43 20.43 34.72 -19.31
C SER A 43 19.20 35.13 -18.50
N THR A 44 19.38 36.01 -17.52
CA THR A 44 18.28 36.79 -16.94
C THR A 44 18.18 38.09 -17.72
N ALA A 45 17.39 38.06 -18.79
CA ALA A 45 16.95 39.25 -19.50
C ALA A 45 15.49 39.04 -19.90
N PHE A 46 14.61 39.34 -18.94
CA PHE A 46 13.36 40.00 -19.29
C PHE A 46 13.70 41.45 -19.62
N ASP A 47 12.94 42.01 -20.54
CA ASP A 47 12.91 43.40 -21.01
C ASP A 47 13.59 43.72 -22.36
N GLU A 48 12.73 44.37 -23.17
CA GLU A 48 12.96 45.21 -24.34
C GLU A 48 13.11 44.56 -25.73
N VAL A 49 12.00 44.65 -26.48
CA VAL A 49 11.92 44.53 -27.94
C VAL A 49 12.20 45.90 -28.57
N PRO A 50 13.19 46.01 -29.49
CA PRO A 50 13.17 47.05 -30.51
C PRO A 50 12.90 46.47 -31.90
N LYS A 51 11.90 47.06 -32.57
CA LYS A 51 11.65 46.96 -34.02
C LYS A 51 12.78 47.69 -34.77
N ASP A 52 13.39 47.11 -35.81
CA ASP A 52 13.38 47.74 -37.16
C ASP A 52 14.03 46.87 -38.28
N LYS A 53 13.41 47.02 -39.46
CA LYS A 53 13.86 46.96 -40.87
C LYS A 53 14.66 45.79 -41.44
N GLY A 54 14.06 45.22 -42.49
CA GLY A 54 14.54 44.07 -43.24
C GLY A 54 15.67 44.34 -44.24
N VAL A 55 16.20 43.26 -44.78
CA VAL A 55 16.82 43.16 -46.09
C VAL A 55 16.50 41.77 -46.65
N GLN A 56 15.91 41.75 -47.84
CA GLN A 56 15.69 40.56 -48.67
C GLN A 56 17.00 40.15 -49.33
N THR A 57 17.30 38.85 -49.35
CA THR A 57 18.12 38.24 -50.40
C THR A 57 17.62 36.84 -50.71
N ASP A 58 17.55 36.58 -52.02
CA ASP A 58 16.85 35.53 -52.73
C ASP A 58 17.62 34.19 -52.87
N LEU A 59 16.86 33.08 -52.76
CA LEU A 59 17.00 31.73 -53.37
C LEU A 59 18.15 30.77 -52.98
N PRO A 60 18.04 29.43 -53.22
CA PRO A 60 16.91 28.63 -53.74
C PRO A 60 16.50 27.40 -52.88
N ASN A 61 15.32 26.85 -53.20
CA ASN A 61 14.71 25.63 -52.66
C ASN A 61 15.64 24.41 -52.62
N ILE A 62 15.81 23.84 -51.42
CA ILE A 62 16.21 22.44 -51.21
C ILE A 62 14.99 21.73 -50.60
N VAL A 63 14.50 20.73 -51.31
CA VAL A 63 13.39 19.87 -50.89
C VAL A 63 13.84 19.05 -49.68
N GLU A 64 13.30 19.34 -48.50
CA GLU A 64 13.46 18.48 -47.32
C GLU A 64 12.48 17.29 -47.36
N PRO A 65 12.92 16.07 -46.98
CA PRO A 65 12.02 14.94 -46.77
C PRO A 65 11.14 15.18 -45.54
N PRO A 66 9.94 14.57 -45.44
CA PRO A 66 8.96 14.91 -44.40
C PRO A 66 9.50 14.50 -43.02
N GLN A 67 10.00 15.47 -42.27
CA GLN A 67 10.31 15.31 -40.86
C GLN A 67 8.99 15.31 -40.10
N ILE A 68 8.59 14.13 -39.63
CA ILE A 68 7.51 13.95 -38.66
C ILE A 68 7.86 14.83 -37.45
N LYS A 69 7.09 15.90 -37.23
CA LYS A 69 7.18 16.72 -36.02
C LYS A 69 6.70 15.85 -34.87
N HIS A 70 7.61 15.14 -34.22
CA HIS A 70 7.40 14.73 -32.84
C HIS A 70 7.41 16.00 -32.01
N GLU A 71 6.22 16.58 -31.80
CA GLU A 71 6.00 17.53 -30.71
C GLU A 71 6.31 16.78 -29.41
N LEU A 72 7.57 16.87 -28.95
CA LEU A 72 7.86 16.63 -27.55
C LEU A 72 7.12 17.72 -26.78
N LEU A 73 5.96 17.34 -26.25
CA LEU A 73 5.29 18.05 -25.17
C LEU A 73 6.30 18.15 -24.02
N THR A 74 7.09 19.22 -23.99
CA THR A 74 7.81 19.61 -22.79
C THR A 74 6.76 19.92 -21.73
N PRO A 75 6.72 19.23 -20.58
CA PRO A 75 5.77 19.57 -19.55
C PRO A 75 6.12 20.98 -19.06
N VAL A 76 5.19 21.90 -19.25
CA VAL A 76 5.23 23.21 -18.61
C VAL A 76 5.07 22.94 -17.11
N ILE A 77 6.17 23.02 -16.36
CA ILE A 77 6.11 22.99 -14.91
C ILE A 77 5.62 24.37 -14.47
N ASP A 78 4.31 24.51 -14.34
CA ASP A 78 3.70 25.66 -13.68
C ASP A 78 4.25 25.74 -12.26
N THR A 79 5.01 26.79 -11.99
CA THR A 79 5.68 27.06 -10.70
C THR A 79 4.76 27.83 -9.75
N THR A 80 3.45 27.67 -9.88
CA THR A 80 2.49 28.03 -8.84
C THR A 80 2.42 26.85 -7.88
N SER A 81 2.93 27.02 -6.66
CA SER A 81 2.97 26.02 -5.59
C SER A 81 1.72 25.13 -5.53
N ALA A 82 1.86 23.92 -6.08
CA ALA A 82 1.07 22.76 -5.73
C ALA A 82 2.09 21.65 -5.47
N PHE A 83 2.30 21.36 -4.18
CA PHE A 83 3.10 20.23 -3.73
C PHE A 83 2.74 18.98 -4.53
N SER A 84 3.75 18.14 -4.84
CA SER A 84 3.52 16.77 -5.28
C SER A 84 2.40 16.15 -4.43
N PRO A 85 1.39 15.49 -5.03
CA PRO A 85 0.30 14.86 -4.28
C PRO A 85 0.81 13.82 -3.27
N PHE A 86 2.06 13.37 -3.45
CA PHE A 86 2.78 12.48 -2.57
C PHE A 86 4.06 13.14 -2.03
N SER A 87 4.26 13.03 -0.71
CA SER A 87 5.44 13.48 0.03
C SER A 87 6.64 12.55 -0.15
N LEU A 88 7.82 12.96 0.31
CA LEU A 88 9.00 12.08 0.35
C LEU A 88 8.75 10.85 1.23
N LEU A 89 7.98 11.01 2.30
CA LEU A 89 7.58 9.90 3.17
C LEU A 89 6.71 8.89 2.40
N ASP A 90 5.81 9.35 1.52
CA ASP A 90 5.03 8.43 0.68
C ASP A 90 5.93 7.62 -0.29
N MET A 91 7.01 8.22 -0.78
CA MET A 91 8.00 7.53 -1.63
C MET A 91 8.81 6.50 -0.82
N GLU A 92 9.20 6.82 0.41
CA GLU A 92 9.83 5.88 1.34
C GLU A 92 8.91 4.69 1.63
N LEU A 93 7.63 4.94 1.88
CA LEU A 93 6.63 3.91 2.13
C LEU A 93 6.39 3.02 0.90
N LEU A 94 6.30 3.60 -0.30
CA LEU A 94 6.17 2.82 -1.53
C LEU A 94 7.41 1.96 -1.79
N HIS A 95 8.61 2.51 -1.55
CA HIS A 95 9.84 1.75 -1.60
C HIS A 95 9.81 0.59 -0.60
N HIS A 96 9.36 0.85 0.63
CA HIS A 96 9.25 -0.15 1.68
C HIS A 96 8.23 -1.24 1.35
N TRP A 97 7.08 -0.90 0.74
CA TRP A 97 6.13 -1.88 0.21
C TRP A 97 6.83 -2.85 -0.74
N ASN A 98 7.52 -2.32 -1.76
CA ASN A 98 8.10 -3.09 -2.87
C ASN A 98 9.26 -4.02 -2.48
N HIS A 99 9.81 -3.84 -1.28
CA HIS A 99 10.96 -4.59 -0.78
C HIS A 99 10.68 -5.41 0.47
N TYR A 100 9.71 -5.00 1.30
CA TYR A 100 9.51 -5.58 2.63
C TYR A 100 8.04 -5.86 2.97
N THR A 101 7.14 -4.86 2.93
CA THR A 101 5.76 -5.05 3.43
C THR A 101 5.00 -6.14 2.67
N TYR A 102 5.20 -6.27 1.36
CA TYR A 102 4.48 -7.30 0.59
C TYR A 102 4.79 -8.73 1.10
N MET A 103 5.95 -8.96 1.73
CA MET A 103 6.33 -10.29 2.23
C MET A 103 5.51 -10.70 3.44
N SER A 104 4.87 -9.76 4.15
CA SER A 104 4.02 -10.07 5.30
C SER A 104 2.60 -10.48 4.92
N SER A 105 2.22 -10.42 3.64
CA SER A 105 0.86 -10.80 3.21
C SER A 105 0.69 -12.32 3.12
N SER A 106 1.69 -13.03 2.58
CA SER A 106 1.64 -14.49 2.41
C SER A 106 3.05 -15.08 2.22
N PRO A 107 3.37 -16.24 2.82
CA PRO A 107 4.58 -17.00 2.51
C PRO A 107 4.53 -17.79 1.19
N ASP A 108 3.39 -17.80 0.47
CA ASP A 108 3.33 -18.29 -0.91
C ASP A 108 4.05 -17.32 -1.88
N ILE A 109 4.94 -17.88 -2.71
CA ILE A 109 5.80 -17.08 -3.60
C ILE A 109 4.97 -16.46 -4.74
N GLY A 110 3.94 -17.16 -5.21
CA GLY A 110 3.05 -16.68 -6.26
C GLY A 110 2.22 -15.49 -5.76
N ILE A 111 1.60 -15.64 -4.60
CA ILE A 111 0.85 -14.55 -3.95
C ILE A 111 1.76 -13.38 -3.60
N GLY A 112 2.94 -13.65 -3.03
CA GLY A 112 3.92 -12.60 -2.74
C GLY A 112 4.35 -11.83 -3.99
N THR A 113 4.57 -12.51 -5.11
CA THR A 113 4.91 -11.86 -6.40
C THR A 113 3.77 -10.99 -6.90
N LEU A 114 2.53 -11.48 -6.84
CA LEU A 114 1.34 -10.71 -7.20
C LEU A 114 1.22 -9.46 -6.34
N MET A 115 1.31 -9.59 -5.01
CA MET A 115 1.20 -8.48 -4.06
C MET A 115 2.31 -7.43 -4.22
N ARG A 116 3.51 -7.87 -4.60
CA ARG A 116 4.62 -6.95 -4.88
C ARG A 116 4.38 -6.09 -6.12
N GLN A 117 3.82 -6.65 -7.19
CA GLN A 117 3.81 -5.99 -8.50
C GLN A 117 2.48 -5.32 -8.82
N TYR A 118 1.37 -6.04 -8.67
CA TYR A 118 0.08 -5.62 -9.22
C TYR A 118 -0.62 -4.52 -8.40
N PRO A 119 -0.73 -4.60 -7.05
CA PRO A 119 -1.36 -3.54 -6.27
C PRO A 119 -0.68 -2.16 -6.41
N PRO A 120 0.66 -2.01 -6.39
CA PRO A 120 1.30 -0.72 -6.62
C PRO A 120 1.03 -0.14 -8.02
N GLU A 121 1.13 -0.97 -9.07
CA GLU A 121 0.83 -0.56 -10.44
C GLU A 121 -0.61 -0.06 -10.56
N LEU A 122 -1.56 -0.83 -10.02
CA LEU A 122 -2.97 -0.47 -10.01
C LEU A 122 -3.25 0.77 -9.14
N GLY A 123 -2.53 0.93 -8.03
CA GLY A 123 -2.64 2.06 -7.12
C GLY A 123 -2.33 3.40 -7.78
N PHE A 124 -1.45 3.45 -8.78
CA PHE A 124 -1.22 4.68 -9.55
C PHE A 124 -2.44 5.13 -10.37
N ARG A 125 -3.33 4.18 -10.71
CA ARG A 125 -4.62 4.48 -11.35
C ARG A 125 -5.74 4.74 -10.34
N TYR A 126 -5.65 4.15 -9.14
CA TYR A 126 -6.66 4.23 -8.09
C TYR A 126 -6.04 4.74 -6.77
N PRO A 127 -6.03 6.07 -6.52
CA PRO A 127 -5.34 6.66 -5.37
C PRO A 127 -5.77 6.14 -3.99
N PHE A 128 -7.03 5.73 -3.82
CA PHE A 128 -7.50 5.14 -2.56
C PHE A 128 -6.78 3.82 -2.25
N LEU A 129 -6.55 2.96 -3.24
CA LEU A 129 -5.79 1.72 -3.10
C LEU A 129 -4.33 2.03 -2.76
N LEU A 130 -3.71 2.99 -3.46
CA LEU A 130 -2.32 3.36 -3.18
C LEU A 130 -2.16 3.84 -1.74
N ARG A 131 -3.06 4.69 -1.24
CA ARG A 131 -3.00 5.15 0.15
C ARG A 131 -3.19 4.02 1.17
N ALA A 132 -4.04 3.04 0.88
CA ALA A 132 -4.19 1.86 1.75
C ALA A 132 -2.90 1.01 1.80
N LEU A 133 -2.22 0.82 0.65
CA LEU A 133 -0.91 0.16 0.59
C LEU A 133 0.14 0.90 1.43
N LEU A 134 0.23 2.23 1.26
CA LEU A 134 1.17 3.06 2.01
C LEU A 134 0.87 3.06 3.52
N ALA A 135 -0.41 3.02 3.91
CA ALA A 135 -0.80 2.93 5.31
C ALA A 135 -0.29 1.62 5.96
N LEU A 136 -0.37 0.50 5.24
CA LEU A 136 0.19 -0.77 5.71
C LEU A 136 1.72 -0.73 5.80
N SER A 137 2.40 -0.12 4.82
CA SER A 137 3.85 0.07 4.90
C SER A 137 4.26 0.93 6.09
N ALA A 138 3.47 1.96 6.42
CA ALA A 138 3.72 2.79 7.58
C ALA A 138 3.50 2.01 8.88
N LEU A 139 2.44 1.21 8.99
CA LEU A 139 2.25 0.30 10.14
C LEU A 139 3.40 -0.71 10.28
N HIS A 140 3.88 -1.25 9.17
CA HIS A 140 4.99 -2.19 9.18
C HIS A 140 6.27 -1.50 9.71
N LEU A 141 6.59 -0.30 9.24
CA LEU A 141 7.70 0.49 9.78
C LEU A 141 7.50 0.85 11.25
N ALA A 142 6.27 1.16 11.69
CA ALA A 142 5.97 1.42 13.09
C ALA A 142 6.29 0.22 14.00
N ASN A 143 6.09 -1.00 13.50
CA ASN A 143 6.45 -2.24 14.20
C ASN A 143 7.97 -2.48 14.22
N LEU A 144 8.68 -2.13 13.15
CA LEU A 144 10.12 -2.34 13.04
C LEU A 144 10.95 -1.26 13.77
N HIS A 145 10.42 -0.04 13.91
CA HIS A 145 11.12 1.12 14.46
C HIS A 145 10.43 1.63 15.72
N GLY A 146 10.73 1.01 16.86
CA GLY A 146 10.13 1.38 18.15
C GLY A 146 10.32 2.85 18.53
N ASP A 147 11.44 3.48 18.13
CA ASP A 147 11.75 4.90 18.36
C ASP A 147 10.86 5.86 17.56
N LYS A 148 10.32 5.40 16.43
CA LYS A 148 9.45 6.17 15.53
C LYS A 148 8.04 5.59 15.41
N LYS A 149 7.67 4.66 16.30
CA LYS A 149 6.39 3.94 16.24
C LYS A 149 5.21 4.91 16.15
N GLU A 150 5.15 5.89 17.04
CA GLU A 150 4.05 6.87 17.06
C GLU A 150 3.98 7.72 15.78
N HIS A 151 5.14 8.10 15.22
CA HIS A 151 5.20 8.88 14.00
C HIS A 151 4.63 8.11 12.80
N TYR A 152 5.09 6.88 12.60
CA TYR A 152 4.63 6.04 11.49
C TYR A 152 3.17 5.58 11.70
N ALA A 153 2.76 5.26 12.94
CA ALA A 153 1.38 4.89 13.24
C ALA A 153 0.40 6.05 12.98
N ALA A 154 0.74 7.27 13.40
CA ALA A 154 -0.07 8.46 13.11
C ALA A 154 -0.16 8.73 11.60
N TYR A 155 0.94 8.54 10.86
CA TYR A 155 0.95 8.69 9.41
C TYR A 155 0.12 7.61 8.70
N ALA A 156 0.19 6.37 9.18
CA ALA A 156 -0.65 5.28 8.71
C ALA A 156 -2.14 5.59 8.90
N ALA A 157 -2.54 6.08 10.07
CA ALA A 157 -3.92 6.48 10.37
C ALA A 157 -4.40 7.61 9.46
N LYS A 158 -3.55 8.60 9.19
CA LYS A 158 -3.83 9.67 8.22
C LYS A 158 -4.07 9.10 6.82
N LEU A 159 -3.17 8.26 6.32
CA LEU A 159 -3.27 7.66 4.98
C LEU A 159 -4.52 6.78 4.85
N HIS A 160 -4.81 5.95 5.86
CA HIS A 160 -6.01 5.12 5.89
C HIS A 160 -7.29 5.96 5.90
N ARG A 161 -7.38 7.02 6.72
CA ARG A 161 -8.53 7.95 6.69
C ARG A 161 -8.73 8.58 5.31
N LEU A 162 -7.65 8.96 4.62
CA LEU A 162 -7.73 9.47 3.25
C LEU A 162 -8.13 8.40 2.23
N ALA A 163 -7.68 7.16 2.40
CA ALA A 163 -8.08 6.03 1.57
C ALA A 163 -9.58 5.77 1.69
N VAL A 164 -10.11 5.71 2.92
CA VAL A 164 -11.54 5.54 3.21
C VAL A 164 -12.38 6.68 2.64
N ARG A 165 -11.95 7.93 2.83
CA ARG A 165 -12.65 9.11 2.31
C ARG A 165 -12.76 9.13 0.78
N ASP A 166 -11.70 8.71 0.10
CA ASP A 166 -11.61 8.79 -1.37
C ASP A 166 -12.05 7.49 -2.07
N ALA A 167 -12.31 6.42 -1.31
CA ALA A 167 -12.85 5.18 -1.84
C ALA A 167 -14.29 5.37 -2.34
N PRO A 168 -14.62 4.99 -3.58
CA PRO A 168 -15.99 5.10 -4.06
C PRO A 168 -16.92 4.10 -3.33
N PRO A 169 -18.24 4.35 -3.29
CA PRO A 169 -19.19 3.42 -2.68
C PRO A 169 -19.18 2.04 -3.35
N LEU A 170 -19.40 0.96 -2.59
CA LEU A 170 -19.45 -0.42 -3.13
C LEU A 170 -20.50 -0.61 -4.25
N SER A 171 -21.54 0.21 -4.29
CA SER A 171 -22.53 0.21 -5.38
C SER A 171 -21.97 0.63 -6.75
N THR A 172 -20.74 1.15 -6.80
CA THR A 172 -20.07 1.60 -8.04
C THR A 172 -19.08 0.57 -8.60
N ILE A 173 -19.08 -0.66 -8.06
CA ILE A 173 -18.25 -1.74 -8.57
C ILE A 173 -18.65 -2.07 -10.00
N THR A 174 -17.65 -2.14 -10.87
CA THR A 174 -17.73 -2.54 -12.27
C THR A 174 -16.66 -3.59 -12.56
N THR A 175 -16.75 -4.24 -13.72
CA THR A 175 -15.72 -5.18 -14.18
C THR A 175 -14.34 -4.52 -14.34
N GLU A 176 -14.28 -3.21 -14.56
CA GLU A 176 -13.02 -2.46 -14.75
C GLU A 176 -12.33 -2.09 -13.43
N ASN A 177 -13.10 -1.84 -12.36
CA ASN A 177 -12.57 -1.38 -11.08
C ASN A 177 -12.61 -2.45 -9.97
N CYS A 178 -13.25 -3.59 -10.19
CA CYS A 178 -13.46 -4.62 -9.17
C CYS A 178 -12.17 -5.12 -8.54
N THR A 179 -11.08 -5.26 -9.32
CA THR A 179 -9.78 -5.68 -8.78
C THR A 179 -9.17 -4.65 -7.84
N ALA A 180 -9.38 -3.36 -8.10
CA ALA A 180 -8.91 -2.28 -7.24
C ALA A 180 -9.71 -2.25 -5.92
N PHE A 181 -11.02 -2.46 -5.99
CA PHE A 181 -11.87 -2.65 -4.80
C PHE A 181 -11.44 -3.86 -3.99
N GLN A 182 -11.22 -5.00 -4.65
CA GLN A 182 -10.84 -6.24 -3.97
C GLN A 182 -9.54 -6.06 -3.19
N LEU A 183 -8.50 -5.53 -3.84
CA LEU A 183 -7.21 -5.28 -3.21
C LEU A 183 -7.31 -4.24 -2.10
N TYR A 184 -8.09 -3.17 -2.31
CA TYR A 184 -8.29 -2.13 -1.31
C TYR A 184 -8.96 -2.69 -0.05
N GLU A 185 -10.02 -3.49 -0.20
CA GLU A 185 -10.66 -4.13 0.95
C GLU A 185 -9.75 -5.17 1.62
N THR A 186 -8.91 -5.90 0.85
CA THR A 186 -7.87 -6.75 1.44
C THR A 186 -6.90 -5.93 2.30
N MET A 187 -6.45 -4.77 1.82
CA MET A 187 -5.57 -3.89 2.61
C MET A 187 -6.28 -3.33 3.85
N ASN A 188 -7.57 -2.99 3.77
CA ASN A 188 -8.36 -2.55 4.92
C ASN A 188 -8.51 -3.65 5.97
N CYS A 189 -8.67 -4.92 5.57
CA CYS A 189 -8.71 -6.05 6.50
C CYS A 189 -7.39 -6.14 7.26
N PHE A 190 -6.25 -6.13 6.57
CA PHE A 190 -4.94 -6.16 7.22
C PHE A 190 -4.72 -4.94 8.13
N TYR A 191 -5.15 -3.76 7.68
CA TYR A 191 -5.02 -2.54 8.47
C TYR A 191 -5.86 -2.64 9.76
N SER A 192 -7.09 -3.13 9.67
CA SER A 192 -8.02 -3.28 10.80
C SER A 192 -7.57 -4.30 11.84
N LEU A 193 -6.83 -5.33 11.42
CA LEU A 193 -6.28 -6.35 12.31
C LEU A 193 -4.95 -5.96 12.96
N SER A 194 -4.35 -4.83 12.55
CA SER A 194 -3.05 -4.43 13.09
C SER A 194 -3.17 -3.88 14.52
N PRO A 195 -2.39 -4.40 15.48
CA PRO A 195 -2.38 -3.91 16.87
C PRO A 195 -1.69 -2.55 17.02
N SER A 196 -0.93 -2.11 16.01
CA SER A 196 -0.21 -0.82 16.03
C SER A 196 -1.04 0.35 15.51
N ARG A 197 -2.36 0.15 15.32
CA ARG A 197 -3.29 1.27 15.19
C ARG A 197 -3.26 2.09 16.48
N GLN A 198 -3.12 3.40 16.36
CA GLN A 198 -3.41 4.29 17.49
C GLN A 198 -4.91 4.16 17.82
N ASP A 199 -5.23 3.97 19.10
CA ASP A 199 -6.58 3.91 19.68
C ASP A 199 -7.34 5.26 19.60
N ASP A 200 -7.28 5.94 18.45
CA ASP A 200 -8.11 7.11 18.17
C ASP A 200 -9.61 6.73 18.01
N ASP A 201 -9.90 5.43 17.82
CA ASP A 201 -11.24 4.90 17.59
C ASP A 201 -11.97 4.46 18.88
N ALA A 202 -11.56 4.97 20.05
CA ALA A 202 -12.41 4.94 21.26
C ALA A 202 -13.75 5.69 21.08
N ASN A 203 -13.94 6.36 19.93
CA ASN A 203 -15.09 7.21 19.61
C ASN A 203 -16.07 6.62 18.58
N THR A 204 -15.82 5.44 17.99
CA THR A 204 -16.74 4.85 16.99
C THR A 204 -17.91 4.07 17.59
N GLY A 205 -17.95 3.84 18.91
CA GLY A 205 -19.04 3.12 19.59
C GLY A 205 -19.13 1.62 19.26
N ASP A 206 -18.50 1.18 18.17
CA ASP A 206 -18.42 -0.21 17.71
C ASP A 206 -17.25 -0.96 18.37
N SER A 207 -17.53 -2.12 18.95
CA SER A 207 -16.51 -3.00 19.55
C SER A 207 -15.48 -3.44 18.51
N LEU A 208 -14.21 -3.60 18.90
CA LEU A 208 -13.12 -4.04 18.01
C LEU A 208 -13.48 -5.30 17.16
N PRO A 209 -14.12 -6.35 17.73
CA PRO A 209 -14.56 -7.51 16.94
C PRO A 209 -15.56 -7.16 15.83
N SER A 210 -16.48 -6.23 16.09
CA SER A 210 -17.46 -5.79 15.09
C SER A 210 -16.80 -5.06 13.92
N GLN A 211 -15.72 -4.31 14.17
CA GLN A 211 -14.94 -3.64 13.12
C GLN A 211 -14.23 -4.64 12.20
N HIS A 212 -13.61 -5.69 12.78
CA HIS A 212 -12.99 -6.77 12.00
C HIS A 212 -14.02 -7.48 11.11
N PHE A 213 -15.19 -7.78 11.67
CA PHE A 213 -16.26 -8.42 10.92
C PHE A 213 -16.78 -7.54 9.78
N MET A 214 -17.00 -6.24 10.02
CA MET A 214 -17.42 -5.32 8.96
C MET A 214 -16.40 -5.23 7.82
N ALA A 215 -15.10 -5.26 8.12
CA ALA A 215 -14.06 -5.29 7.09
C ALA A 215 -14.16 -6.56 6.23
N LEU A 216 -14.36 -7.73 6.85
CA LEU A 216 -14.53 -9.01 6.15
C LEU A 216 -15.82 -9.05 5.32
N GLN A 217 -16.93 -8.52 5.83
CA GLN A 217 -18.17 -8.42 5.07
C GLN A 217 -18.01 -7.58 3.80
N ARG A 218 -17.27 -6.46 3.90
CA ARG A 218 -16.98 -5.60 2.74
C ARG A 218 -16.14 -6.33 1.70
N LEU A 219 -15.12 -7.08 2.13
CA LEU A 219 -14.31 -7.91 1.24
C LEU A 219 -15.18 -8.91 0.46
N SER A 220 -16.10 -9.60 1.15
CA SER A 220 -16.97 -10.59 0.51
C SER A 220 -18.05 -9.97 -0.36
N ALA A 221 -18.52 -8.76 -0.04
CA ALA A 221 -19.45 -8.02 -0.89
C ALA A 221 -18.85 -7.72 -2.27
N VAL A 222 -17.55 -7.41 -2.35
CA VAL A 222 -16.85 -7.21 -3.63
C VAL A 222 -16.80 -8.50 -4.44
N ILE A 223 -16.45 -9.62 -3.81
CA ILE A 223 -16.43 -10.95 -4.45
C ILE A 223 -17.83 -11.30 -4.98
N TYR A 224 -18.88 -11.11 -4.17
CA TYR A 224 -20.25 -11.39 -4.60
C TYR A 224 -20.68 -10.51 -5.78
N ALA A 225 -20.37 -9.21 -5.75
CA ALA A 225 -20.76 -8.27 -6.78
C ALA A 225 -20.06 -8.50 -8.14
N ALA A 226 -18.84 -9.04 -8.14
CA ALA A 226 -17.99 -9.11 -9.32
C ALA A 226 -17.26 -10.44 -9.54
N SER A 227 -17.72 -11.54 -8.94
CA SER A 227 -17.04 -12.86 -8.93
C SER A 227 -16.50 -13.25 -10.31
N GLY A 228 -17.36 -13.31 -11.33
CA GLY A 228 -16.94 -13.71 -12.67
C GLY A 228 -15.82 -12.83 -13.25
N ALA A 229 -15.85 -11.52 -13.02
CA ALA A 229 -14.79 -10.63 -13.49
C ALA A 229 -13.49 -10.82 -12.68
N LEU A 230 -13.60 -10.97 -11.37
CA LEU A 230 -12.47 -11.14 -10.46
C LEU A 230 -11.70 -12.44 -10.73
N TYR A 231 -12.40 -13.57 -10.85
CA TYR A 231 -11.77 -14.87 -11.16
C TYR A 231 -11.17 -14.94 -12.58
N ASN A 232 -11.54 -14.02 -13.47
CA ASN A 232 -10.97 -13.88 -14.82
C ASN A 232 -10.00 -12.69 -14.93
N SER A 233 -9.45 -12.21 -13.81
CA SER A 233 -8.55 -11.05 -13.76
C SER A 233 -7.18 -11.40 -13.17
N ALA A 234 -6.30 -10.40 -13.06
CA ALA A 234 -4.99 -10.53 -12.45
C ALA A 234 -5.02 -10.92 -10.96
N VAL A 235 -6.15 -10.73 -10.24
CA VAL A 235 -6.28 -11.18 -8.84
C VAL A 235 -6.81 -12.61 -8.71
N SER A 236 -7.07 -13.30 -9.81
CA SER A 236 -7.55 -14.69 -9.80
C SER A 236 -6.69 -15.63 -8.94
N PRO A 237 -5.34 -15.61 -9.01
CA PRO A 237 -4.51 -16.46 -8.17
C PRO A 237 -4.73 -16.26 -6.67
N LEU A 238 -4.97 -15.01 -6.23
CA LEU A 238 -5.26 -14.69 -4.84
C LEU A 238 -6.58 -15.32 -4.39
N LEU A 239 -7.61 -15.28 -5.24
CA LEU A 239 -8.92 -15.82 -4.92
C LEU A 239 -8.92 -17.34 -4.91
N THR A 240 -8.32 -17.97 -5.92
CA THR A 240 -8.16 -19.43 -5.96
C THR A 240 -7.36 -19.94 -4.76
N TYR A 241 -6.29 -19.24 -4.38
CA TYR A 241 -5.54 -19.57 -3.17
C TYR A 241 -6.40 -19.46 -1.91
N GLY A 242 -7.22 -18.41 -1.81
CA GLY A 242 -8.20 -18.26 -0.74
C GLY A 242 -9.20 -19.41 -0.69
N ASP A 243 -9.71 -19.86 -1.85
CA ASP A 243 -10.64 -21.00 -1.94
C ASP A 243 -10.00 -22.30 -1.46
N GLU A 244 -8.73 -22.56 -1.82
CA GLU A 244 -7.97 -23.72 -1.35
C GLU A 244 -7.81 -23.71 0.17
N ARG A 245 -7.41 -22.58 0.75
CA ARG A 245 -7.30 -22.42 2.21
C ARG A 245 -8.65 -22.56 2.90
N HIS A 246 -9.70 -22.01 2.31
CA HIS A 246 -11.06 -22.13 2.84
C HIS A 246 -11.53 -23.59 2.85
N PHE A 247 -11.26 -24.33 1.78
CA PHE A 247 -11.56 -25.76 1.74
C PHE A 247 -10.84 -26.55 2.85
N MET A 248 -9.57 -26.21 3.13
CA MET A 248 -8.84 -26.83 4.26
C MET A 248 -9.48 -26.53 5.61
N LEU A 249 -9.92 -25.28 5.83
CA LEU A 249 -10.61 -24.88 7.05
C LEU A 249 -11.91 -25.66 7.25
N ILE A 250 -12.77 -25.72 6.22
CA ILE A 250 -14.05 -26.46 6.27
C ILE A 250 -13.81 -27.95 6.53
N ALA A 251 -12.83 -28.56 5.85
CA ALA A 251 -12.47 -29.95 6.08
C ALA A 251 -11.99 -30.21 7.52
N ALA A 252 -11.30 -29.25 8.14
CA ALA A 252 -10.87 -29.35 9.54
C ALA A 252 -12.03 -29.24 10.53
N VAL A 253 -13.04 -28.42 10.24
CA VAL A 253 -14.32 -28.35 11.00
C VAL A 253 -15.06 -29.68 10.90
N ASP A 254 -15.30 -30.17 9.67
CA ASP A 254 -16.07 -31.39 9.41
C ASP A 254 -15.40 -32.65 9.98
N GLY A 255 -14.06 -32.70 9.93
CA GLY A 255 -13.26 -33.79 10.46
C GLY A 255 -13.33 -33.94 11.98
N ARG A 256 -13.99 -33.03 12.72
CA ARG A 256 -13.96 -32.92 14.19
C ARG A 256 -12.55 -33.08 14.74
N THR A 257 -11.59 -32.38 14.12
CA THR A 257 -10.20 -32.48 14.54
C THR A 257 -10.12 -32.06 16.01
N GLN A 258 -9.90 -33.03 16.91
CA GLN A 258 -9.96 -32.79 18.36
C GLN A 258 -8.85 -31.82 18.76
N CYS A 259 -9.24 -30.58 19.03
CA CYS A 259 -8.40 -29.51 19.53
C CYS A 259 -8.79 -29.27 21.00
N LYS A 260 -8.01 -29.86 21.91
CA LYS A 260 -8.28 -29.80 23.35
C LYS A 260 -8.09 -28.41 23.94
N GLU A 261 -7.44 -27.52 23.19
CA GLU A 261 -7.15 -26.15 23.56
C GLU A 261 -8.42 -25.35 23.86
N PHE A 262 -9.59 -25.74 23.34
CA PHE A 262 -10.86 -25.06 23.61
C PHE A 262 -11.82 -25.85 24.52
N ASP A 263 -11.49 -27.09 24.91
CA ASP A 263 -12.38 -27.95 25.72
C ASP A 263 -12.66 -27.32 27.10
N GLY A 264 -11.64 -26.74 27.73
CA GLY A 264 -11.77 -26.07 29.02
C GLY A 264 -12.65 -24.82 28.95
N LEU A 265 -12.55 -24.06 27.85
CA LEU A 265 -13.42 -22.91 27.60
C LEU A 265 -14.87 -23.36 27.44
N TRP A 266 -15.12 -24.40 26.62
CA TRP A 266 -16.46 -24.93 26.40
C TRP A 266 -17.11 -25.41 27.70
N TRP A 267 -16.35 -26.11 28.55
CA TRP A 267 -16.83 -26.55 29.87
C TRP A 267 -17.40 -25.39 30.68
N ILE A 268 -16.62 -24.31 30.83
CA ILE A 268 -17.02 -23.11 31.61
C ILE A 268 -18.27 -22.47 31.00
N ILE A 269 -18.31 -22.29 29.68
CA ILE A 269 -19.46 -21.66 28.99
C ILE A 269 -20.75 -22.47 29.18
N SER A 270 -20.65 -23.80 29.08
CA SER A 270 -21.80 -24.69 29.22
C SER A 270 -22.39 -24.74 30.63
N GLU A 271 -21.64 -24.29 31.65
CA GLU A 271 -22.13 -24.13 33.02
C GLU A 271 -22.76 -22.76 33.26
N GLU A 272 -22.29 -21.71 32.57
CA GLU A 272 -22.73 -20.32 32.77
C GLU A 272 -23.98 -19.93 31.97
N ASP A 273 -24.11 -20.38 30.72
CA ASP A 273 -25.28 -20.11 29.87
C ASP A 273 -26.15 -21.37 29.73
N THR A 274 -27.47 -21.17 29.76
CA THR A 274 -28.47 -22.24 29.65
C THR A 274 -29.38 -22.10 28.43
N ASP A 275 -29.24 -21.00 27.66
CA ASP A 275 -29.99 -20.80 26.43
C ASP A 275 -29.47 -21.75 25.33
N PRO A 276 -30.29 -22.72 24.89
CA PRO A 276 -29.85 -23.73 23.92
C PRO A 276 -29.50 -23.13 22.55
N VAL A 277 -30.09 -21.99 22.17
CA VAL A 277 -29.79 -21.33 20.89
C VAL A 277 -28.42 -20.69 20.96
N LYS A 278 -28.14 -19.94 22.03
CA LYS A 278 -26.84 -19.33 22.26
C LYS A 278 -25.74 -20.38 22.39
N LEU A 279 -25.98 -21.44 23.17
CA LEU A 279 -25.03 -22.54 23.32
C LEU A 279 -24.68 -23.20 21.98
N GLN A 280 -25.66 -23.40 21.09
CA GLN A 280 -25.38 -23.91 19.74
C GLN A 280 -24.51 -22.93 18.94
N THR A 281 -24.86 -21.64 18.95
CA THR A 281 -24.07 -20.58 18.30
C THR A 281 -22.63 -20.51 18.84
N TYR A 282 -22.43 -20.64 20.15
CA TYR A 282 -21.11 -20.69 20.77
C TYR A 282 -20.34 -21.95 20.38
N SER A 283 -20.99 -23.10 20.35
CA SER A 283 -20.39 -24.38 19.93
C SER A 283 -19.88 -24.29 18.49
N ASP A 284 -20.72 -23.82 17.57
CA ASP A 284 -20.37 -23.70 16.15
C ASP A 284 -19.18 -22.74 15.97
N THR A 285 -19.19 -21.63 16.70
CA THR A 285 -18.11 -20.65 16.71
C THR A 285 -16.80 -21.23 17.24
N ILE A 286 -16.85 -21.96 18.36
CA ILE A 286 -15.67 -22.62 18.92
C ILE A 286 -15.12 -23.66 17.93
N GLY A 287 -15.98 -24.40 17.24
CA GLY A 287 -15.57 -25.34 16.19
C GLY A 287 -14.78 -24.66 15.06
N ILE A 288 -15.20 -23.46 14.63
CA ILE A 288 -14.47 -22.67 13.63
C ILE A 288 -13.12 -22.20 14.16
N PHE A 289 -13.04 -21.72 15.41
CA PHE A 289 -11.77 -21.32 16.02
C PHE A 289 -10.82 -22.50 16.23
N GLN A 290 -11.33 -23.67 16.63
CA GLN A 290 -10.58 -24.92 16.71
C GLN A 290 -10.01 -25.33 15.34
N ALA A 291 -10.83 -25.28 14.28
CA ALA A 291 -10.36 -25.59 12.94
C ALA A 291 -9.30 -24.60 12.46
N THR A 292 -9.50 -23.31 12.73
CA THR A 292 -8.53 -22.25 12.40
C THR A 292 -7.21 -22.52 13.13
N TRP A 293 -7.27 -22.82 14.43
CA TRP A 293 -6.11 -23.19 15.24
C TRP A 293 -5.37 -24.39 14.65
N VAL A 294 -6.09 -25.45 14.30
CA VAL A 294 -5.51 -26.66 13.70
C VAL A 294 -4.81 -26.36 12.39
N VAL A 295 -5.42 -25.57 11.50
CA VAL A 295 -4.82 -25.21 10.21
C VAL A 295 -3.55 -24.38 10.42
N VAL A 296 -3.60 -23.40 11.31
CA VAL A 296 -2.47 -22.50 11.60
C VAL A 296 -1.33 -23.28 12.30
N ASN A 297 -1.63 -24.05 13.34
CA ASN A 297 -0.66 -24.80 14.13
C ASN A 297 -0.03 -25.98 13.38
N ASN A 298 -0.74 -26.57 12.42
CA ASN A 298 -0.16 -27.60 11.56
C ASN A 298 0.68 -27.02 10.39
N SER A 299 0.66 -25.71 10.19
CA SER A 299 1.50 -25.07 9.19
C SER A 299 2.96 -25.09 9.64
N LEU A 300 3.87 -25.35 8.69
CA LEU A 300 5.31 -25.34 9.00
C LEU A 300 5.75 -23.95 9.49
N PRO A 301 6.77 -23.85 10.36
CA PRO A 301 7.31 -22.56 10.78
C PRO A 301 7.70 -21.70 9.56
N GLY A 302 7.21 -20.44 9.53
CA GLY A 302 7.40 -19.54 8.39
C GLY A 302 6.48 -19.81 7.19
N LYS A 303 5.51 -20.72 7.32
CA LYS A 303 4.45 -21.02 6.35
C LYS A 303 3.04 -20.75 6.87
N ILE A 304 2.93 -20.09 8.02
CA ILE A 304 1.64 -19.62 8.55
C ILE A 304 1.07 -18.58 7.59
N GLU A 305 -0.15 -18.82 7.12
CA GLU A 305 -0.85 -17.95 6.20
C GLU A 305 -1.76 -16.99 6.98
N SER A 306 -1.55 -15.70 6.83
CA SER A 306 -2.43 -14.68 7.44
C SER A 306 -3.89 -14.84 7.00
N THR A 307 -4.09 -15.39 5.80
CA THR A 307 -5.40 -15.71 5.22
C THR A 307 -6.21 -16.69 6.07
N ASP A 308 -5.59 -17.61 6.81
CA ASP A 308 -6.36 -18.57 7.63
C ASP A 308 -7.08 -17.89 8.79
N LEU A 309 -6.42 -16.91 9.42
CA LEU A 309 -7.02 -16.11 10.48
C LEU A 309 -8.18 -15.29 9.94
N LEU A 310 -8.04 -14.73 8.73
CA LEU A 310 -9.13 -14.03 8.04
C LEU A 310 -10.30 -14.95 7.74
N LEU A 311 -10.03 -16.16 7.26
CA LEU A 311 -11.06 -17.15 6.92
C LEU A 311 -11.79 -17.67 8.15
N GLY A 312 -11.10 -17.86 9.28
CA GLY A 312 -11.72 -18.20 10.56
C GLY A 312 -12.71 -17.13 11.01
N LEU A 313 -12.30 -15.86 10.97
CA LEU A 313 -13.18 -14.73 11.30
C LEU A 313 -14.32 -14.55 10.30
N TYR A 314 -14.07 -14.80 9.01
CA TYR A 314 -15.07 -14.69 7.95
C TYR A 314 -16.19 -15.70 8.10
N ASN A 315 -15.87 -16.91 8.58
CA ASN A 315 -16.82 -18.00 8.74
C ASN A 315 -17.60 -17.96 10.06
N LEU A 316 -17.42 -16.94 10.90
CA LEU A 316 -18.18 -16.81 12.15
C LEU A 316 -19.69 -16.74 11.88
N PRO A 317 -20.53 -17.44 12.67
CA PRO A 317 -21.98 -17.40 12.52
C PRO A 317 -22.53 -15.98 12.63
N VAL A 318 -23.53 -15.65 11.82
CA VAL A 318 -24.16 -14.30 11.83
C VAL A 318 -24.78 -14.00 13.19
N GLU A 319 -25.34 -15.02 13.83
CA GLU A 319 -25.91 -14.99 15.17
C GLU A 319 -24.83 -14.65 16.21
N TYR A 320 -23.65 -15.25 16.10
CA TYR A 320 -22.54 -14.97 17.01
C TYR A 320 -22.04 -13.53 16.87
N VAL A 321 -21.97 -13.04 15.64
CA VAL A 321 -21.59 -11.65 15.38
C VAL A 321 -22.63 -10.68 15.95
N ALA A 322 -23.92 -11.02 15.87
CA ALA A 322 -24.96 -10.20 16.50
C ALA A 322 -24.74 -10.10 18.02
N LEU A 323 -24.42 -11.23 18.67
CA LEU A 323 -24.06 -11.25 20.10
C LEU A 323 -22.84 -10.37 20.41
N LEU A 324 -21.80 -10.38 19.57
CA LEU A 324 -20.63 -9.50 19.72
C LEU A 324 -20.99 -8.01 19.58
N LYS A 325 -21.92 -7.65 18.70
CA LYS A 325 -22.41 -6.27 18.55
C LYS A 325 -23.23 -5.82 19.75
N GLU A 326 -23.94 -6.75 20.38
CA GLU A 326 -24.71 -6.52 21.60
C GLU A 326 -23.85 -6.52 22.88
N ASN A 327 -22.54 -6.72 22.77
CA ASN A 327 -21.59 -6.85 23.89
C ASN A 327 -21.99 -7.98 24.86
N ASP A 328 -22.51 -9.08 24.31
CA ASP A 328 -22.76 -10.31 25.06
C ASP A 328 -21.46 -10.81 25.71
N GLN A 329 -21.50 -11.07 27.02
CA GLN A 329 -20.29 -11.34 27.79
C GLN A 329 -19.62 -12.66 27.39
N VAL A 330 -20.41 -13.69 27.13
CA VAL A 330 -19.88 -15.01 26.74
C VAL A 330 -19.27 -14.92 25.34
N ALA A 331 -19.93 -14.25 24.39
CA ALA A 331 -19.36 -14.02 23.07
C ALA A 331 -18.03 -13.25 23.13
N LEU A 332 -17.94 -12.21 23.96
CA LEU A 332 -16.69 -11.47 24.15
C LEU A 332 -15.57 -12.34 24.76
N VAL A 333 -15.91 -13.21 25.71
CA VAL A 333 -14.95 -14.16 26.31
C VAL A 333 -14.44 -15.17 25.29
N ILE A 334 -15.32 -15.74 24.46
CA ILE A 334 -14.93 -16.67 23.38
C ILE A 334 -13.97 -15.98 22.41
N PHE A 335 -14.33 -14.78 21.96
CA PHE A 335 -13.50 -14.02 21.02
C PHE A 335 -12.13 -13.66 21.62
N ALA A 336 -12.10 -13.22 22.88
CA ALA A 336 -10.86 -12.88 23.59
C ALA A 336 -9.97 -14.12 23.77
N TYR A 337 -10.55 -15.26 24.17
CA TYR A 337 -9.84 -16.51 24.31
C TYR A 337 -9.22 -16.95 22.98
N ALA A 338 -10.02 -16.97 21.91
CA ALA A 338 -9.54 -17.34 20.57
C ALA A 338 -8.42 -16.41 20.09
N SER A 339 -8.53 -15.11 20.36
CA SER A 339 -7.51 -14.11 20.01
C SER A 339 -6.18 -14.38 20.71
N VAL A 340 -6.21 -14.73 22.01
CA VAL A 340 -5.00 -15.07 22.78
C VAL A 340 -4.42 -16.40 22.32
N ALA A 341 -5.27 -17.41 22.10
CA ALA A 341 -4.85 -18.70 21.58
C ALA A 341 -4.09 -18.48 20.27
N LEU A 342 -4.76 -17.91 19.26
CA LEU A 342 -4.22 -17.71 17.90
C LEU A 342 -2.98 -16.78 17.84
N GLN A 343 -2.69 -15.98 18.87
CA GLN A 343 -1.44 -15.22 18.96
C GLN A 343 -0.24 -16.07 19.41
N ALA A 344 -0.49 -17.20 20.08
CA ALA A 344 0.55 -18.06 20.65
C ALA A 344 1.16 -19.06 19.65
N VAL A 345 0.62 -19.12 18.42
CA VAL A 345 1.11 -19.93 17.29
C VAL A 345 1.57 -18.99 16.19
#